data_AF-A0A0E0MKP4-F1
#
_entry.id   AF-A0A0E0MKP4-F1
#
_cell.length_a   1.000
_cell.length_b   1.000
_cell.length_c   1.000
_cell.angle_alpha   90.00
_cell.angle_beta   90.00
_cell.angle_gamma   90.00
#
_symmetry.space_group_name_H-M   'P 1'
#
loop_
_entity.id
_entity.type
_entity.pdbx_description
1 polymer ?
#
loop_
_entity_poly.entity_id
_entity_poly.type
_entity_poly.pdbx_seq_one_letter_code
_entity_poly.pdbx_strand_id
1 'polypeptide(L)'
;MAAVAAEKKPVLYSVWMSSCSYRVRIALNLKGIDYEYRAVRRGDPDFEKINPIKYVPALVDGDFTLSDSLAIILYLEEKYLQHPLLPRDLKKKALNIQIANIVCSSIQPLQCYAVIVADGKMSASESLRIVQHYTDKGFRAIEKLLEGCDSKYATGDEVQLAAPRRLSAIREQSIATAYPSTRLGS
;
A
#
# COMPACT_ATOMS: atom_id res chain seq x y z
N MET A 1 8.95 -39.18 13.00
CA MET A 1 9.38 -37.98 12.25
C MET A 1 8.24 -37.57 11.34
N ALA A 2 7.55 -36.48 11.67
CA ALA A 2 6.51 -35.94 10.80
C ALA A 2 7.19 -35.21 9.63
N ALA A 3 6.81 -35.55 8.41
CA ALA A 3 7.24 -34.82 7.23
C ALA A 3 6.77 -33.36 7.37
N VAL A 4 7.71 -32.42 7.44
CA VAL A 4 7.41 -31.01 7.30
C VAL A 4 6.90 -30.84 5.87
N ALA A 5 5.59 -30.73 5.69
CA ALA A 5 5.01 -30.38 4.41
C ALA A 5 5.71 -29.09 3.94
N ALA A 6 6.28 -29.11 2.74
CA ALA A 6 6.90 -27.92 2.18
C ALA A 6 5.84 -26.80 2.20
N GLU A 7 6.08 -25.74 2.99
CA GLU A 7 5.19 -24.59 3.04
C GLU A 7 5.01 -24.06 1.62
N LYS A 8 3.77 -24.05 1.14
CA LYS A 8 3.45 -23.52 -0.18
C LYS A 8 3.75 -22.02 -0.17
N LYS A 9 4.42 -21.54 -1.21
CA LYS A 9 4.73 -20.11 -1.37
C LYS A 9 3.42 -19.31 -1.36
N PRO A 10 3.35 -18.18 -0.65
CA PRO A 10 2.22 -17.27 -0.73
C PRO A 10 2.01 -16.79 -2.18
N VAL A 11 0.77 -16.60 -2.58
CA VAL A 11 0.38 -16.07 -3.89
C VAL A 11 -0.18 -14.66 -3.71
N LEU A 12 0.47 -13.68 -4.33
CA LEU A 12 0.02 -12.29 -4.34
C LEU A 12 -0.71 -11.98 -5.64
N TYR A 13 -2.02 -11.78 -5.54
CA TYR A 13 -2.85 -11.23 -6.61
C TYR A 13 -2.66 -9.71 -6.69
N SER A 14 -2.23 -9.23 -7.86
CA SER A 14 -1.62 -7.92 -7.97
C SER A 14 -1.82 -7.27 -9.34
N VAL A 15 -1.72 -5.95 -9.37
CA VAL A 15 -1.56 -5.16 -10.60
C VAL A 15 -0.30 -4.31 -10.48
N TRP A 16 0.49 -4.23 -11.55
CA TRP A 16 1.79 -3.55 -11.52
C TRP A 16 1.66 -2.06 -11.18
N MET A 17 0.64 -1.37 -11.72
CA MET A 17 0.34 0.04 -11.42
C MET A 17 -0.33 0.29 -10.07
N SER A 18 -0.84 -0.74 -9.38
CA SER A 18 -1.61 -0.52 -8.14
C SER A 18 -0.67 -0.12 -7.00
N SER A 19 -0.90 1.06 -6.42
CA SER A 19 -0.16 1.56 -5.26
C SER A 19 -0.37 0.68 -4.02
N CYS A 20 -1.59 0.20 -3.77
CA CYS A 20 -1.89 -0.73 -2.67
C CYS A 20 -1.14 -2.06 -2.86
N SER A 21 -1.11 -2.57 -4.09
CA SER A 21 -0.36 -3.78 -4.41
C SER A 21 1.14 -3.60 -4.26
N TYR A 22 1.65 -2.42 -4.64
CA TYR A 22 3.07 -2.10 -4.53
C TYR A 22 3.56 -2.10 -3.08
N ARG A 23 2.75 -1.63 -2.13
CA ARG A 23 3.08 -1.70 -0.69
C ARG A 23 3.33 -3.14 -0.23
N VAL A 24 2.47 -4.08 -0.63
CA VAL A 24 2.62 -5.49 -0.26
C VAL A 24 3.84 -6.11 -0.93
N ARG A 25 4.12 -5.76 -2.20
CA ARG A 25 5.35 -6.19 -2.88
C ARG A 25 6.60 -5.71 -2.15
N ILE A 26 6.63 -4.44 -1.74
CA ILE A 26 7.75 -3.90 -0.95
C ILE A 26 7.89 -4.67 0.37
N ALA A 27 6.80 -4.88 1.11
CA ALA A 27 6.83 -5.61 2.38
C ALA A 27 7.38 -7.03 2.22
N LEU A 28 6.91 -7.80 1.23
CA LEU A 28 7.41 -9.15 0.94
C LEU A 28 8.91 -9.14 0.62
N ASN A 29 9.37 -8.20 -0.20
CA ASN A 29 10.79 -8.07 -0.55
C ASN A 29 11.66 -7.65 0.65
N LEU A 30 11.22 -6.69 1.46
CA LEU A 30 11.94 -6.25 2.66
C LEU A 30 12.07 -7.37 3.70
N LYS A 31 11.06 -8.25 3.79
CA LYS A 31 11.08 -9.41 4.66
C LYS A 31 11.80 -10.63 4.07
N GLY A 32 12.25 -10.56 2.81
CA GLY A 32 12.91 -11.66 2.12
C GLY A 32 12.01 -12.86 1.84
N ILE A 33 10.69 -12.64 1.73
CA ILE A 33 9.71 -13.70 1.53
C ILE A 33 9.58 -13.98 0.02
N ASP A 34 9.82 -15.22 -0.38
CA ASP A 34 9.58 -15.68 -1.74
C ASP A 34 8.07 -15.93 -1.96
N TYR A 35 7.53 -15.45 -3.07
CA TYR A 35 6.09 -15.47 -3.34
C TYR A 35 5.78 -15.59 -4.85
N GLU A 36 4.63 -16.16 -5.19
CA GLU A 36 4.12 -16.18 -6.56
C GLU A 36 3.37 -14.87 -6.85
N TYR A 37 3.78 -14.15 -7.89
CA TYR A 37 3.03 -12.98 -8.38
C TYR A 37 1.98 -13.42 -9.39
N ARG A 38 0.69 -13.13 -9.12
CA ARG A 38 -0.40 -13.31 -10.09
C ARG A 38 -0.98 -11.99 -10.55
N ALA A 39 -0.84 -11.71 -11.84
CA ALA A 39 -1.46 -10.55 -12.46
C ALA A 39 -2.98 -10.72 -12.54
N VAL A 40 -3.72 -9.77 -11.96
CA VAL A 40 -5.18 -9.72 -12.09
C VAL A 40 -5.58 -8.77 -13.21
N ARG A 41 -6.50 -9.20 -14.07
CA ARG A 41 -7.12 -8.32 -15.08
C ARG A 41 -8.36 -7.64 -14.50
N ARG A 42 -8.65 -6.41 -14.93
CA ARG A 42 -9.86 -5.70 -14.51
C ARG A 42 -11.08 -6.48 -15.00
N GLY A 43 -12.00 -6.81 -14.09
CA GLY A 43 -13.22 -7.56 -14.42
C GLY A 43 -13.03 -9.08 -14.51
N ASP A 44 -11.92 -9.62 -14.03
CA ASP A 44 -11.68 -11.06 -13.96
C ASP A 44 -12.69 -11.75 -13.01
N PRO A 45 -13.59 -12.63 -13.53
CA PRO A 45 -14.59 -13.31 -12.71
C PRO A 45 -13.99 -14.30 -11.70
N ASP A 46 -12.79 -14.84 -11.98
CA ASP A 46 -12.16 -15.78 -11.06
C ASP A 46 -11.52 -15.06 -9.86
N PHE A 47 -11.19 -13.77 -10.00
CA PHE A 47 -10.70 -12.98 -8.89
C PHE A 47 -11.80 -12.62 -7.86
N GLU A 48 -13.06 -12.55 -8.29
CA GLU A 48 -14.19 -12.31 -7.38
C GLU A 48 -14.33 -13.42 -6.33
N LYS A 49 -13.97 -14.65 -6.68
CA LYS A 49 -13.93 -15.79 -5.74
C LYS A 49 -12.85 -15.64 -4.67
N ILE A 50 -11.81 -14.83 -4.94
CA ILE A 50 -10.68 -14.58 -4.03
C ILE A 50 -10.95 -13.36 -3.15
N ASN A 51 -11.45 -12.27 -3.74
CA ASN A 51 -11.82 -11.06 -2.99
C ASN A 51 -13.20 -10.55 -3.47
N PRO A 52 -14.25 -10.61 -2.64
CA PRO A 52 -15.59 -10.17 -3.02
C PRO A 52 -15.67 -8.67 -3.32
N ILE A 53 -14.72 -7.87 -2.82
CA ILE A 53 -14.64 -6.42 -3.10
C ILE A 53 -14.04 -6.16 -4.51
N LYS A 54 -13.44 -7.17 -5.15
CA LYS A 54 -12.83 -7.10 -6.49
C LYS A 54 -11.70 -6.08 -6.64
N TYR A 55 -11.07 -5.71 -5.53
CA TYR A 55 -9.87 -4.86 -5.52
C TYR A 55 -8.61 -5.67 -5.22
N VAL A 56 -7.51 -5.27 -5.85
CA VAL A 56 -6.16 -5.75 -5.51
C VAL A 56 -5.52 -4.85 -4.45
N PRO A 57 -4.64 -5.37 -3.58
CA PRO A 57 -4.12 -6.75 -3.55
C PRO A 57 -5.00 -7.74 -2.77
N ALA A 58 -4.78 -9.03 -3.05
CA ALA A 58 -5.17 -10.14 -2.19
C ALA A 58 -3.98 -11.12 -2.06
N LEU A 59 -3.76 -11.65 -0.87
CA LEU A 59 -2.75 -12.64 -0.56
C LEU A 59 -3.42 -13.97 -0.22
N VAL A 60 -3.00 -15.04 -0.89
CA VAL A 60 -3.36 -16.42 -0.54
C VAL A 60 -2.13 -17.08 0.07
N ASP A 61 -2.26 -17.59 1.29
CA ASP A 61 -1.18 -18.21 2.06
C ASP A 61 -1.71 -19.53 2.63
N GLY A 62 -1.46 -20.63 1.91
CA GLY A 62 -2.07 -21.93 2.22
C GLY A 62 -3.58 -21.94 1.99
N ASP A 63 -4.34 -22.21 3.04
CA ASP A 63 -5.81 -22.18 3.09
C ASP A 63 -6.37 -20.81 3.51
N PHE A 64 -5.50 -19.87 3.90
CA PHE A 64 -5.90 -18.54 4.33
C PHE A 64 -5.84 -17.54 3.17
N THR A 65 -6.89 -16.73 3.03
CA THR A 65 -6.95 -15.64 2.04
C THR A 65 -7.24 -14.33 2.75
N LEU A 66 -6.43 -13.32 2.44
CA LEU A 66 -6.54 -11.99 3.04
C LEU A 66 -6.45 -10.91 1.96
N SER A 67 -7.41 -9.98 1.99
CA SER A 67 -7.39 -8.75 1.21
C SER A 67 -7.12 -7.54 2.10
N ASP A 68 -6.90 -6.36 1.49
CA ASP A 68 -6.46 -5.10 2.11
C ASP A 68 -4.94 -5.03 2.34
N SER A 69 -4.31 -4.01 1.76
CA SER A 69 -2.85 -3.89 1.78
C SER A 69 -2.27 -3.71 3.18
N LEU A 70 -2.96 -2.99 4.07
CA LEU A 70 -2.45 -2.76 5.43
C LEU A 70 -2.64 -4.01 6.29
N ALA A 71 -3.81 -4.67 6.18
CA ALA A 71 -4.06 -5.92 6.88
C ALA A 71 -3.06 -7.01 6.47
N ILE A 72 -2.77 -7.14 5.17
CA ILE A 72 -1.77 -8.08 4.66
C ILE A 72 -0.39 -7.80 5.26
N ILE A 73 0.04 -6.54 5.31
CA ILE A 73 1.37 -6.21 5.85
C ILE A 73 1.47 -6.49 7.34
N LEU A 74 0.42 -6.18 8.12
CA LEU A 74 0.38 -6.51 9.54
C LEU A 74 0.38 -8.03 9.78
N TYR A 75 -0.34 -8.79 8.95
CA TYR A 75 -0.28 -10.26 8.97
C TYR A 75 1.13 -10.79 8.70
N LEU A 76 1.81 -10.27 7.68
CA LEU A 76 3.19 -10.66 7.36
C LEU A 76 4.17 -10.29 8.48
N GLU A 77 3.97 -9.16 9.15
CA GLU A 77 4.80 -8.72 10.27
C GLU A 77 4.72 -9.67 11.46
N GLU A 78 3.51 -10.17 11.79
CA GLU A 78 3.32 -11.09 12.91
C GLU A 78 3.71 -12.54 12.53
N LYS A 79 3.51 -12.97 11.27
CA LYS A 79 3.88 -14.32 10.80
C LYS A 79 5.40 -14.49 10.62
N TYR A 80 6.07 -13.50 10.03
CA TYR A 80 7.50 -13.58 9.69
C TYR A 80 8.29 -12.60 10.57
N LEU A 81 8.80 -13.08 11.70
CA LEU A 81 9.46 -12.24 12.70
C LEU A 81 10.84 -11.72 12.27
N GLN A 82 11.42 -12.29 11.21
CA GLN A 82 12.67 -11.82 10.62
C GLN A 82 12.43 -10.50 9.87
N HIS A 83 13.41 -9.58 9.94
CA HIS A 83 13.36 -8.27 9.28
C HIS A 83 12.06 -7.50 9.60
N PRO A 84 11.89 -7.03 10.86
CA PRO A 84 10.67 -6.35 11.28
C PRO A 84 10.45 -5.06 10.48
N LEU A 85 9.22 -4.87 10.00
CA LEU A 85 8.78 -3.67 9.29
C LEU A 85 8.29 -2.57 10.24
N LEU A 86 8.05 -2.92 11.51
CA LEU A 86 7.56 -2.01 12.53
C LEU A 86 8.54 -1.90 13.72
N PRO A 87 8.62 -0.72 14.36
CA PRO A 87 9.33 -0.57 15.62
C PRO A 87 8.79 -1.52 16.70
N ARG A 88 9.67 -1.97 17.60
CA ARG A 88 9.27 -2.72 18.81
C ARG A 88 8.66 -1.83 19.89
N ASP A 89 9.08 -0.57 19.96
CA ASP A 89 8.51 0.40 20.91
C ASP A 89 7.04 0.65 20.57
N LEU A 90 6.18 0.55 21.58
CA LEU A 90 4.73 0.63 21.41
C LEU A 90 4.29 1.97 20.81
N LYS A 91 4.85 3.09 21.28
CA LYS A 91 4.45 4.43 20.83
C LYS A 91 4.90 4.66 19.38
N LYS A 92 6.11 4.25 19.04
CA LYS A 92 6.62 4.32 17.66
C LYS A 92 5.87 3.39 16.72
N LYS A 93 5.52 2.16 17.15
CA LYS A 93 4.67 1.23 16.38
C LYS A 93 3.30 1.86 16.10
N ALA A 94 2.66 2.42 17.12
CA ALA A 94 1.37 3.08 16.99
C ALA A 94 1.42 4.28 16.03
N LEU A 95 2.46 5.12 16.12
CA LEU A 95 2.65 6.25 15.20
C LEU A 95 2.86 5.77 13.75
N ASN A 96 3.64 4.70 13.54
CA ASN A 96 3.88 4.16 12.20
C ASN A 96 2.58 3.63 11.58
N ILE A 97 1.77 2.90 12.36
CA ILE A 97 0.46 2.40 11.93
C ILE A 97 -0.49 3.57 11.67
N GLN A 98 -0.49 4.62 12.50
CA GLN A 98 -1.31 5.82 12.29
C GLN A 98 -0.99 6.47 10.94
N ILE A 99 0.29 6.68 10.64
CA ILE A 99 0.75 7.26 9.37
C ILE A 99 0.35 6.37 8.20
N ALA A 100 0.61 5.06 8.30
CA ALA A 100 0.22 4.10 7.27
C ALA A 100 -1.30 4.13 7.02
N ASN A 101 -2.12 4.22 8.07
CA ASN A 101 -3.57 4.29 7.95
C ASN A 101 -4.06 5.61 7.35
N ILE A 102 -3.42 6.76 7.63
CA ILE A 102 -3.72 8.03 6.95
C ILE A 102 -3.54 7.87 5.44
N VAL A 103 -2.46 7.22 5.02
CA VAL A 103 -2.21 6.96 3.59
C VAL A 103 -3.26 5.98 3.02
N CYS A 104 -3.57 4.89 3.73
CA CYS A 104 -4.47 3.84 3.26
C CYS A 104 -5.94 4.25 3.23
N SER A 105 -6.40 5.04 4.20
CA SER A 105 -7.82 5.32 4.44
C SER A 105 -8.22 6.75 4.08
N SER A 106 -7.30 7.71 4.19
CA SER A 106 -7.62 9.14 4.02
C SER A 106 -7.02 9.76 2.76
N ILE A 107 -5.97 9.16 2.18
CA ILE A 107 -5.37 9.63 0.92
C ILE A 107 -5.80 8.71 -0.23
N GLN A 108 -5.46 7.43 -0.15
CA GLN A 108 -5.60 6.49 -1.27
C GLN A 108 -7.05 6.34 -1.80
N PRO A 109 -8.08 6.23 -0.95
CA PRO A 109 -9.44 6.05 -1.45
C PRO A 109 -9.97 7.34 -2.08
N LEU A 110 -9.59 8.50 -1.55
CA LEU A 110 -10.06 9.80 -2.02
C LEU A 110 -9.40 10.25 -3.33
N GLN A 111 -8.14 9.88 -3.57
CA GLN A 111 -7.54 10.05 -4.90
C GLN A 111 -8.24 9.17 -5.95
N CYS A 112 -8.62 7.94 -5.56
CA CYS A 112 -9.34 7.04 -6.45
C CYS A 112 -10.81 7.46 -6.60
N TYR A 113 -11.40 8.14 -5.61
CA TYR A 113 -12.77 8.64 -5.66
C TYR A 113 -12.96 9.66 -6.78
N ALA A 114 -12.01 10.58 -6.98
CA ALA A 114 -12.04 11.54 -8.09
C ALA A 114 -11.97 10.87 -9.48
N VAL A 115 -11.29 9.73 -9.59
CA VAL A 115 -11.09 9.01 -10.86
C VAL A 115 -12.22 7.98 -11.12
N ILE A 116 -12.77 7.36 -10.07
CA ILE A 116 -13.78 6.29 -10.15
C ILE A 116 -15.20 6.84 -10.07
N VAL A 117 -15.49 7.78 -9.17
CA VAL A 117 -16.86 8.28 -8.95
C VAL A 117 -17.25 9.35 -9.95
N ALA A 118 -16.25 9.96 -10.61
CA ALA A 118 -16.53 10.83 -11.73
C ALA A 118 -17.32 10.09 -12.80
N ASP A 119 -17.07 8.82 -13.13
CA ASP A 119 -17.79 8.08 -14.19
C ASP A 119 -18.04 8.93 -15.46
N GLY A 120 -17.03 9.73 -15.85
CA GLY A 120 -17.10 10.69 -16.97
C GLY A 120 -17.82 12.03 -16.68
N LYS A 121 -18.35 12.24 -15.48
CA LYS A 121 -19.08 13.46 -15.05
C LYS A 121 -18.18 14.63 -14.66
N MET A 122 -16.87 14.41 -14.48
CA MET A 122 -15.91 15.45 -14.12
C MET A 122 -14.82 15.53 -15.16
N SER A 123 -14.38 16.75 -15.47
CA SER A 123 -13.22 16.96 -16.33
C SER A 123 -11.94 16.45 -15.65
N ALA A 124 -10.90 16.21 -16.45
CA ALA A 124 -9.59 15.81 -15.95
C ALA A 124 -9.00 16.85 -14.97
N SER A 125 -9.25 18.15 -15.18
CA SER A 125 -8.72 19.22 -14.34
C SER A 125 -9.45 19.35 -12.99
N GLU A 126 -10.76 19.10 -12.95
CA GLU A 126 -11.53 19.05 -11.70
C GLU A 126 -11.14 17.83 -10.88
N SER A 127 -11.03 16.69 -11.53
CA SER A 127 -10.58 15.44 -10.91
C SER A 127 -9.18 15.62 -10.33
N LEU A 128 -8.26 16.26 -11.06
CA LEU A 128 -6.89 16.50 -10.61
C LEU A 128 -6.85 17.41 -9.38
N ARG A 129 -7.66 18.48 -9.34
CA ARG A 129 -7.75 19.37 -8.17
C ARG A 129 -8.23 18.65 -6.93
N ILE A 130 -9.20 17.74 -7.05
CA ILE A 130 -9.69 16.94 -5.92
C ILE A 130 -8.59 16.00 -5.42
N VAL A 131 -7.91 15.29 -6.33
CA VAL A 131 -6.78 14.41 -5.99
C VAL A 131 -5.71 15.20 -5.25
N GLN A 132 -5.30 16.35 -5.79
CA GLN A 132 -4.29 17.23 -5.17
C GLN A 132 -4.73 17.69 -3.78
N HIS A 133 -5.98 18.14 -3.62
CA HIS A 133 -6.49 18.62 -2.34
C HIS A 133 -6.38 17.57 -1.23
N TYR A 134 -6.88 16.35 -1.45
CA TYR A 134 -6.85 15.30 -0.43
C TYR A 134 -5.44 14.75 -0.19
N THR A 135 -4.64 14.68 -1.26
CA THR A 135 -3.22 14.34 -1.16
C THR A 135 -2.49 15.34 -0.26
N ASP A 136 -2.61 16.64 -0.54
CA ASP A 136 -1.94 17.69 0.22
C ASP A 136 -2.46 17.76 1.67
N LYS A 137 -3.77 17.60 1.90
CA LYS A 137 -4.35 17.55 3.24
C LYS A 137 -3.75 16.40 4.07
N GLY A 138 -3.67 15.20 3.48
CA GLY A 138 -3.12 14.03 4.16
C GLY A 138 -1.62 14.17 4.43
N PHE A 139 -0.85 14.64 3.46
CA PHE A 139 0.59 14.85 3.63
C PHE A 139 0.90 15.93 4.68
N ARG A 140 0.17 17.05 4.72
CA ARG A 140 0.33 18.06 5.79
C ARG A 140 0.07 17.49 7.18
N ALA A 141 -0.92 16.59 7.32
CA ALA A 141 -1.19 15.92 8.59
C ALA A 141 -0.02 15.01 8.99
N ILE A 142 0.55 14.27 8.03
CA ILE A 142 1.71 13.40 8.27
C ILE A 142 2.95 14.25 8.64
N GLU A 143 3.21 15.34 7.92
CA GLU A 143 4.32 16.26 8.22
C GLU A 143 4.24 16.78 9.66
N LYS A 144 3.05 17.22 10.08
CA LYS A 144 2.82 17.69 11.45
C LYS A 144 3.01 16.60 12.50
N LEU A 145 2.60 15.36 12.21
CA LEU A 145 2.82 14.22 13.11
C LEU A 145 4.30 13.84 13.24
N LEU A 146 5.12 14.20 12.25
CA LEU A 146 6.56 13.95 12.21
C LEU A 146 7.40 15.13 12.72
N GLU A 147 6.78 16.26 13.09
CA GLU A 147 7.49 17.39 13.71
C GLU A 147 8.17 16.93 15.01
N GLY A 148 9.48 17.17 15.13
CA GLY A 148 10.28 16.74 16.28
C GLY A 148 10.76 15.28 16.25
N CYS A 149 10.50 14.53 15.18
CA CYS A 149 11.13 13.23 14.95
C CYS A 149 12.45 13.41 14.19
N ASP A 150 13.60 13.28 14.88
CA ASP A 150 14.95 13.44 14.29
C ASP A 150 15.48 12.18 13.57
N SER A 151 14.61 11.25 13.17
CA SER A 151 15.02 9.98 12.57
C SER A 151 15.12 10.03 11.03
N LYS A 152 15.96 9.15 10.46
CA LYS A 152 16.19 9.06 9.00
C LYS A 152 14.93 8.66 8.20
N TYR A 153 14.04 7.90 8.82
CA TYR A 153 12.71 7.50 8.33
C TYR A 153 11.62 7.94 9.33
N ALA A 154 10.34 7.82 8.94
CA ALA A 154 9.20 8.36 9.67
C ALA A 154 9.14 7.93 11.16
N THR A 155 9.70 6.78 11.55
CA THR A 155 9.72 6.36 12.97
C THR A 155 11.04 5.73 13.43
N GLY A 156 12.15 5.96 12.71
CA GLY A 156 13.44 5.36 13.05
C GLY A 156 14.48 5.47 11.95
N ASP A 157 15.63 4.81 12.12
CA ASP A 157 16.75 4.86 11.16
C ASP A 157 16.78 3.69 10.17
N GLU A 158 15.77 2.83 10.22
CA GLU A 158 15.57 1.68 9.33
C GLU A 158 14.36 1.88 8.42
N VAL A 159 14.35 1.24 7.25
CA VAL A 159 13.21 1.26 6.32
C VAL A 159 12.05 0.51 6.98
N GLN A 160 11.02 1.25 7.36
CA GLN A 160 9.82 0.75 8.03
C GLN A 160 8.57 0.99 7.17
N LEU A 161 7.43 0.42 7.58
CA LEU A 161 6.17 0.47 6.83
C LEU A 161 5.78 1.88 6.35
N ALA A 162 6.06 2.91 7.17
CA ALA A 162 6.06 4.31 6.74
C ALA A 162 7.34 4.66 5.97
N ALA A 163 7.19 4.81 4.64
CA ALA A 163 8.25 5.17 3.70
C ALA A 163 8.71 6.66 3.86
N PRO A 164 9.83 7.08 3.23
CA PRO A 164 10.81 8.01 3.79
C PRO A 164 10.34 9.46 3.97
N ARG A 165 11.07 10.22 4.79
CA ARG A 165 10.90 11.67 5.08
C ARG A 165 10.64 12.54 3.84
N ARG A 166 11.15 12.15 2.66
CA ARG A 166 10.80 12.78 1.38
C ARG A 166 9.52 12.17 0.82
N LEU A 167 8.41 12.72 1.29
CA LEU A 167 7.05 12.44 0.84
C LEU A 167 6.81 12.77 -0.65
N SER A 168 7.74 13.48 -1.31
CA SER A 168 7.66 13.87 -2.72
C SER A 168 7.57 12.69 -3.68
N ALA A 169 8.32 11.60 -3.46
CA ALA A 169 8.28 10.42 -4.34
C ALA A 169 6.95 9.65 -4.21
N ILE A 170 6.37 9.60 -3.00
CA ILE A 170 5.06 8.99 -2.77
C ILE A 170 3.95 9.87 -3.36
N ARG A 171 4.09 11.20 -3.25
CA ARG A 171 3.21 12.19 -3.87
C ARG A 171 3.22 12.07 -5.39
N GLU A 172 4.40 12.03 -6.01
CA GLU A 172 4.58 11.84 -7.46
C GLU A 172 4.06 10.49 -7.94
N GLN A 173 4.33 9.41 -7.21
CA GLN A 173 3.81 8.08 -7.55
C GLN A 173 2.28 8.01 -7.39
N SER A 174 1.72 8.67 -6.39
CA SER A 174 0.26 8.76 -6.17
C SER A 174 -0.41 9.51 -7.32
N ILE A 175 0.15 10.64 -7.73
CA ILE A 175 -0.32 11.42 -8.89
C ILE A 175 -0.17 10.63 -10.20
N ALA A 176 0.98 9.98 -10.43
CA ALA A 176 1.23 9.17 -11.62
C ALA A 176 0.32 7.93 -11.71
N THR A 177 -0.06 7.35 -10.57
CA THR A 177 -1.03 6.24 -10.50
C THR A 177 -2.45 6.73 -10.83
N ALA A 178 -2.80 7.94 -10.38
CA ALA A 178 -4.11 8.54 -10.66
C ALA A 178 -4.24 9.05 -12.11
N TYR A 179 -3.14 9.51 -12.74
CA TYR A 179 -3.12 10.07 -14.10
C TYR A 179 -1.93 9.54 -14.93
N PRO A 180 -2.01 8.33 -15.49
CA PRO A 180 -0.92 7.72 -16.24
C PRO A 180 -0.55 8.46 -17.55
N SER A 181 -1.44 9.32 -18.08
CA SER A 181 -1.23 10.10 -19.30
C SER A 181 -0.36 11.35 -19.13
N THR A 182 0.04 11.70 -17.91
CA THR A 182 0.90 12.88 -17.66
C THR A 182 2.41 12.63 -17.92
N ARG A 183 2.81 11.42 -18.31
CA ARG A 183 4.14 11.12 -18.86
C ARG A 183 4.12 10.91 -20.38
N LEU A 184 3.66 11.90 -21.13
CA LEU A 184 4.05 12.05 -22.54
C LEU A 184 4.27 13.55 -22.76
N GLY A 185 5.52 13.99 -22.58
CA GLY A 185 5.89 15.39 -22.67
C GLY A 185 7.26 15.65 -22.07
N SER A 186 8.29 15.03 -22.63
CA SER A 186 9.64 15.59 -22.71
C SER A 186 9.88 16.01 -24.15
#